data_AF-A0A2V9L2N6-F1
#
_entry.id   AF-A0A2V9L2N6-F1
#
_cell.length_a   1.000
_cell.length_b   1.000
_cell.length_c   1.000
_cell.angle_alpha   90.00
_cell.angle_beta   90.00
_cell.angle_gamma   90.00
#
_symmetry.space_group_name_H-M   'P 1'
#
loop_
_entity.id
_entity.type
_entity.pdbx_description
1 polymer ?
#
loop_
_entity_poly.entity_id
_entity_poly.type
_entity_poly.pdbx_seq_one_letter_code
_entity_poly.pdbx_strand_id
1 'polypeptide(L)'
;MFGLLTPYPATPLYDRLLSSGRLTRPKHWLEFKPFTMGYTPLKITADQAELEVRQAWATSYSPKTIASAVRWLESRSYADRLIHLLGRLAFRGIYFPQMKRREWARVLLQNRSPILHLLVQALVLKFRPQPREPYSLDPELPVERTA
;
A
#
# COMPACT_ATOMS: atom_id res chain seq x y z
N MET A 1 -3.35 -6.00 2.27
CA MET A 1 -3.89 -6.30 0.93
C MET A 1 -5.21 -7.02 1.13
N PHE A 2 -6.29 -6.59 0.48
CA PHE A 2 -7.58 -7.29 0.55
C PHE A 2 -7.74 -8.12 -0.71
N GLY A 3 -8.26 -9.33 -0.57
CA GLY A 3 -8.41 -10.27 -1.66
C GLY A 3 -9.41 -11.34 -1.30
N LEU A 4 -9.88 -12.04 -2.33
CA LEU A 4 -10.75 -13.18 -2.19
C LEU A 4 -9.91 -14.45 -2.15
N LEU A 5 -10.33 -15.42 -1.35
CA LEU A 5 -9.67 -16.71 -1.29
C LEU A 5 -9.80 -17.40 -2.65
N THR A 6 -8.67 -17.75 -3.26
CA THR A 6 -8.64 -18.48 -4.54
C THR A 6 -8.32 -19.94 -4.27
N PRO A 7 -9.25 -20.88 -4.53
CA PRO A 7 -8.99 -22.30 -4.31
C PRO A 7 -8.16 -22.84 -5.48
N TYR A 8 -6.84 -22.85 -5.37
CA TYR A 8 -5.96 -23.38 -6.43
C TYR A 8 -6.06 -24.90 -6.56
N PRO A 9 -5.90 -25.46 -7.77
CA PRO A 9 -5.88 -26.91 -7.97
C PRO A 9 -4.78 -27.57 -7.14
N ALA A 10 -4.98 -28.86 -6.81
CA ALA A 10 -4.13 -29.64 -5.92
C ALA A 10 -4.03 -29.10 -4.47
N THR A 11 -5.03 -28.33 -4.01
CA THR A 11 -5.15 -27.95 -2.59
C THR A 11 -6.33 -28.68 -1.93
N PRO A 12 -6.25 -29.05 -0.64
CA PRO A 12 -7.37 -29.67 0.08
C PRO A 12 -8.64 -28.81 0.13
N LEU A 13 -8.50 -27.48 -0.05
CA LEU A 13 -9.65 -26.59 -0.16
C LEU A 13 -10.37 -26.79 -1.50
N TYR A 14 -9.62 -26.91 -2.60
CA TYR A 14 -10.18 -27.17 -3.92
C TYR A 14 -10.97 -28.46 -3.95
N ASP A 15 -10.38 -29.56 -3.46
CA ASP A 15 -11.03 -30.87 -3.48
C ASP A 15 -12.32 -30.88 -2.64
N ARG A 16 -12.31 -30.22 -1.48
CA ARG A 16 -13.52 -30.06 -0.64
C ARG A 16 -14.60 -29.20 -1.29
N LEU A 17 -14.23 -28.11 -1.96
CA LEU A 17 -15.20 -27.25 -2.65
C LEU A 17 -15.78 -27.95 -3.88
N LEU A 18 -14.95 -28.73 -4.59
CA LEU A 18 -15.37 -29.54 -5.73
C LEU A 18 -16.33 -30.66 -5.27
N SER A 19 -15.94 -31.45 -4.27
CA SER A 19 -16.78 -32.56 -3.78
C SER A 19 -18.09 -32.10 -3.15
N SER A 20 -18.11 -30.91 -2.54
CA SER A 20 -19.33 -30.29 -2.00
C SER A 20 -20.17 -29.55 -3.04
N GLY A 21 -19.78 -29.55 -4.33
CA GLY A 21 -20.51 -28.87 -5.40
C GLY A 21 -20.49 -27.33 -5.32
N ARG A 22 -19.65 -26.75 -4.45
CA ARG A 22 -19.57 -25.28 -4.24
C ARG A 22 -18.53 -24.59 -5.11
N LEU A 23 -17.71 -25.34 -5.84
CA LEU A 23 -16.75 -24.78 -6.79
C LEU A 23 -17.46 -24.34 -8.08
N THR A 24 -17.86 -23.08 -8.14
CA THR A 24 -18.64 -22.53 -9.26
C THR A 24 -17.82 -22.31 -10.53
N ARG A 25 -16.49 -22.18 -10.39
CA ARG A 25 -15.57 -21.97 -11.52
C ARG A 25 -14.39 -22.95 -11.45
N PRO A 26 -14.58 -24.22 -11.84
CA PRO A 26 -13.57 -25.26 -11.61
C PRO A 26 -12.24 -25.04 -12.31
N LYS A 27 -12.18 -24.22 -13.36
CA LYS A 27 -10.96 -23.85 -14.12
C LYS A 27 -10.64 -22.35 -14.01
N HIS A 28 -10.97 -21.72 -12.88
CA HIS A 28 -10.84 -20.26 -12.67
C HIS A 28 -9.43 -19.70 -12.95
N TRP A 29 -8.38 -20.52 -12.88
CA TRP A 29 -7.00 -20.12 -13.18
C TRP A 29 -6.71 -19.95 -14.68
N LEU A 30 -7.49 -20.58 -15.56
CA LEU A 30 -7.39 -20.38 -17.02
C LEU A 30 -8.17 -19.14 -17.47
N GLU A 31 -9.15 -18.71 -16.67
CA GLU A 31 -10.04 -17.59 -16.95
C GLU A 31 -9.92 -16.55 -15.85
N PHE A 32 -8.80 -15.83 -15.81
CA PHE A 32 -8.59 -14.87 -14.73
C PHE A 32 -9.67 -13.77 -14.74
N LYS A 33 -10.43 -13.70 -13.65
CA LYS A 33 -11.40 -12.62 -13.37
C LYS A 33 -11.02 -11.98 -12.03
N PRO A 34 -10.47 -10.76 -12.04
CA PRO A 34 -9.99 -10.14 -10.81
C PRO A 34 -11.15 -9.94 -9.85
N PHE A 35 -10.95 -10.39 -8.62
CA PHE A 35 -11.86 -10.16 -7.49
C PHE A 35 -13.26 -10.73 -7.65
N THR A 36 -13.41 -11.75 -8.51
CA THR A 36 -14.62 -12.56 -8.58
C THR A 36 -14.37 -13.89 -7.89
N MET A 37 -15.29 -14.31 -7.02
CA MET A 37 -15.17 -15.61 -6.34
C MET A 37 -15.21 -16.78 -7.32
N GLY A 38 -14.35 -17.77 -7.09
CA GLY A 38 -14.37 -19.05 -7.82
C GLY A 38 -15.25 -20.13 -7.19
N TYR A 39 -15.87 -19.85 -6.04
CA TYR A 39 -16.69 -20.78 -5.27
C TYR A 39 -17.75 -20.03 -4.44
N THR A 40 -18.75 -20.76 -3.95
CA THR A 40 -19.82 -20.22 -3.07
C THR A 40 -19.46 -20.43 -1.59
N PRO A 41 -19.23 -19.36 -0.81
CA PRO A 41 -19.07 -19.45 0.65
C PRO A 41 -20.34 -19.96 1.34
N LEU A 42 -20.21 -20.46 2.56
CA LEU A 42 -21.36 -21.01 3.29
C LEU A 42 -22.30 -19.93 3.87
N LYS A 43 -21.76 -18.77 4.25
CA LYS A 43 -22.49 -17.76 5.03
C LYS A 43 -22.83 -16.49 4.25
N ILE A 44 -22.19 -16.29 3.10
CA ILE A 44 -22.34 -15.09 2.26
C ILE A 44 -22.34 -15.51 0.80
N THR A 45 -22.96 -14.71 -0.06
CA THR A 45 -22.90 -14.91 -1.51
C THR A 45 -21.54 -14.50 -2.07
N ALA A 46 -21.22 -14.96 -3.29
CA ALA A 46 -20.04 -14.52 -4.02
C ALA A 46 -20.01 -12.98 -4.20
N ASP A 47 -21.16 -12.39 -4.54
CA ASP A 47 -21.29 -10.95 -4.75
C ASP A 47 -21.13 -10.15 -3.46
N GLN A 48 -21.64 -10.67 -2.33
CA GLN A 48 -21.40 -10.07 -1.01
C GLN A 48 -19.90 -10.09 -0.67
N ALA A 49 -19.21 -11.20 -0.93
CA ALA A 49 -17.77 -11.27 -0.71
C ALA A 49 -16.99 -10.26 -1.57
N GLU A 50 -17.35 -10.12 -2.84
CA GLU A 50 -16.75 -9.11 -3.72
C GLU A 50 -17.03 -7.67 -3.22
N LEU A 51 -18.27 -7.39 -2.80
CA LEU A 51 -18.65 -6.09 -2.24
C LEU A 51 -17.82 -5.73 -1.00
N GLU A 52 -17.64 -6.67 -0.08
CA GLU A 52 -16.82 -6.49 1.13
C GLU A 52 -15.38 -6.11 0.78
N VAL A 53 -14.77 -6.79 -0.21
CA VAL A 53 -13.42 -6.46 -0.66
C VAL A 53 -13.36 -5.05 -1.27
N ARG A 54 -14.36 -4.66 -2.09
CA ARG A 54 -14.46 -3.32 -2.66
C ARG A 54 -14.60 -2.25 -1.56
N GLN A 55 -15.42 -2.52 -0.54
CA GLN A 55 -15.62 -1.64 0.60
C GLN A 55 -14.35 -1.50 1.45
N ALA A 56 -13.61 -2.60 1.64
CA ALA A 56 -12.33 -2.59 2.34
C ALA A 56 -11.29 -1.71 1.63
N TRP A 57 -11.16 -1.81 0.29
CA TRP A 57 -10.31 -0.88 -0.46
C TRP A 57 -10.80 0.57 -0.36
N ALA A 58 -12.11 0.80 -0.48
CA ALA A 58 -12.67 2.16 -0.46
C ALA A 58 -12.35 2.86 0.86
N THR A 59 -12.45 2.09 1.95
CA THR A 59 -12.12 2.55 3.30
C THR A 59 -10.61 2.76 3.47
N SER A 60 -9.79 1.81 3.03
CA SER A 60 -8.32 1.85 3.17
C SER A 60 -7.65 2.96 2.38
N TYR A 61 -8.17 3.27 1.19
CA TYR A 61 -7.70 4.33 0.30
C TYR A 61 -8.57 5.59 0.36
N SER A 62 -9.38 5.75 1.41
CA SER A 62 -10.09 7.00 1.66
C SER A 62 -9.11 8.11 2.08
N PRO A 63 -9.40 9.40 1.78
CA PRO A 63 -8.52 10.49 2.19
C PRO A 63 -8.26 10.53 3.71
N LYS A 64 -9.28 10.21 4.51
CA LYS A 64 -9.17 10.14 5.98
C LYS A 64 -8.18 9.07 6.42
N THR A 65 -8.27 7.86 5.86
CA THR A 65 -7.36 6.75 6.20
C THR A 65 -5.94 7.01 5.69
N ILE A 66 -5.79 7.59 4.50
CA ILE A 66 -4.48 8.00 3.97
C ILE A 66 -3.80 9.00 4.91
N ALA A 67 -4.52 10.05 5.33
CA ALA A 67 -3.99 11.04 6.26
C ALA A 67 -3.62 10.40 7.61
N SER A 68 -4.46 9.51 8.14
CA SER A 68 -4.17 8.79 9.39
C SER A 68 -2.94 7.90 9.28
N ALA A 69 -2.76 7.22 8.14
CA ALA A 69 -1.60 6.36 7.91
C ALA A 69 -0.30 7.16 7.81
N VAL A 70 -0.31 8.32 7.14
CA VAL A 70 0.86 9.20 7.06
C VAL A 70 1.22 9.76 8.43
N ARG A 71 0.21 10.15 9.24
CA ARG A 71 0.44 10.58 10.64
C ARG A 71 1.03 9.48 11.50
N TRP A 72 0.53 8.24 11.37
CA TRP A 72 1.07 7.10 12.10
C TRP A 72 2.55 6.84 11.79
N LEU A 73 3.01 7.22 10.59
CA LEU A 73 4.40 7.10 10.17
C LEU A 73 5.27 8.30 10.57
N GLU A 74 4.79 9.25 11.38
CA GLU A 74 5.55 10.46 11.76
C GLU A 74 6.90 10.19 12.41
N SER A 75 7.03 9.07 13.14
CA SER A 75 8.28 8.62 13.76
C SER A 75 9.27 7.97 12.77
N ARG A 76 8.87 7.73 11.52
CA ARG A 76 9.70 7.12 10.46
C ARG A 76 10.42 8.19 9.65
N SER A 77 11.36 7.75 8.81
CA SER A 77 12.12 8.67 7.96
C SER A 77 11.19 9.48 7.05
N TYR A 78 11.67 10.64 6.59
CA TYR A 78 10.94 11.41 5.57
C TYR A 78 10.68 10.59 4.30
N ALA A 79 11.69 9.83 3.85
CA ALA A 79 11.60 8.99 2.67
C ALA A 79 10.49 7.92 2.81
N ASP A 80 10.40 7.25 3.96
CA ASP A 80 9.36 6.25 4.21
C ASP A 80 7.97 6.86 4.11
N ARG A 81 7.75 8.02 4.75
CA ARG A 81 6.46 8.71 4.72
C ARG A 81 6.07 9.13 3.31
N LEU A 82 7.03 9.64 2.53
CA LEU A 82 6.83 10.02 1.14
C LEU A 82 6.45 8.81 0.27
N ILE A 83 7.23 7.73 0.35
CA ILE A 83 6.96 6.49 -0.41
C ILE A 83 5.60 5.92 -0.05
N HIS A 84 5.22 5.93 1.23
CA HIS A 84 3.90 5.44 1.67
C HIS A 84 2.76 6.31 1.16
N LEU A 85 2.90 7.64 1.16
CA LEU A 85 1.89 8.52 0.58
C LEU A 85 1.74 8.27 -0.92
N LEU A 86 2.84 8.26 -1.66
CA LEU A 86 2.83 8.02 -3.11
C LEU A 86 2.25 6.64 -3.44
N GLY A 87 2.67 5.60 -2.73
CA GLY A 87 2.14 4.25 -2.88
C GLY A 87 0.63 4.19 -2.65
N ARG A 88 0.13 4.82 -1.59
CA ARG A 88 -1.32 4.85 -1.31
C ARG A 88 -2.12 5.57 -2.40
N LEU A 89 -1.61 6.67 -2.96
CA LEU A 89 -2.27 7.37 -4.07
C LEU A 89 -2.24 6.54 -5.35
N ALA A 90 -1.12 5.86 -5.65
CA ALA A 90 -0.99 4.98 -6.81
C ALA A 90 -1.94 3.77 -6.73
N PHE A 91 -1.94 3.06 -5.59
CA PHE A 91 -2.83 1.91 -5.38
C PHE A 91 -4.31 2.31 -5.42
N ARG A 92 -4.67 3.51 -4.96
CA ARG A 92 -6.02 4.02 -5.15
C ARG A 92 -6.41 4.07 -6.63
N GLY A 93 -5.51 4.50 -7.51
CA GLY A 93 -5.74 4.53 -8.97
C GLY A 93 -5.84 3.14 -9.61
N ILE A 94 -5.16 2.13 -9.05
CA ILE A 94 -5.22 0.74 -9.51
C ILE A 94 -6.58 0.09 -9.14
N TYR A 95 -7.02 0.25 -7.89
CA TYR A 95 -8.26 -0.38 -7.40
C TYR A 95 -9.54 0.38 -7.79
N PHE A 96 -9.44 1.70 -7.98
CA PHE A 96 -10.54 2.54 -8.45
C PHE A 96 -10.10 3.17 -9.76
N PRO A 97 -10.48 2.60 -10.91
CA PRO A 97 -10.04 3.07 -12.23
C PRO A 97 -10.28 4.57 -12.37
N GLN A 98 -9.20 5.34 -12.34
CA GLN A 98 -9.18 6.78 -12.46
C GLN A 98 -8.13 7.12 -13.52
N MET A 99 -8.57 7.30 -14.76
CA MET A 99 -7.68 7.47 -15.91
C MET A 99 -7.67 8.92 -16.39
N LYS A 100 -8.61 9.74 -15.95
CA LYS A 100 -8.73 11.13 -16.38
C LYS A 100 -7.92 12.05 -15.48
N ARG A 101 -7.26 13.06 -16.07
CA ARG A 101 -6.51 14.09 -15.33
C ARG A 101 -7.35 14.77 -14.24
N ARG A 102 -8.65 14.98 -14.48
CA ARG A 102 -9.59 15.56 -13.52
C ARG A 102 -9.82 14.69 -12.27
N GLU A 103 -9.79 13.37 -12.43
CA GLU A 103 -9.95 12.41 -11.34
C GLU A 103 -8.71 12.43 -10.44
N TRP A 104 -7.52 12.45 -11.04
CA TRP A 104 -6.26 12.63 -10.32
C TRP A 104 -6.16 13.99 -9.62
N ALA A 105 -6.58 15.08 -10.28
CA ALA A 105 -6.64 16.40 -9.64
C ALA A 105 -7.56 16.38 -8.41
N ARG A 106 -8.71 15.69 -8.50
CA ARG A 106 -9.60 15.49 -7.35
C ARG A 106 -8.93 14.68 -6.24
N VAL A 107 -8.18 13.62 -6.57
CA VAL A 107 -7.44 12.82 -5.57
C VAL A 107 -6.39 13.66 -4.85
N LEU A 108 -5.61 14.46 -5.57
CA LEU A 108 -4.62 15.35 -4.98
C LEU A 108 -5.30 16.38 -4.07
N LEU A 109 -6.39 16.98 -4.52
CA LEU A 109 -7.17 17.94 -3.72
C LEU A 109 -7.74 17.30 -2.45
N GLN A 110 -8.30 16.10 -2.55
CA GLN A 110 -8.84 15.36 -1.40
C GLN A 110 -7.76 14.99 -0.38
N ASN A 111 -6.52 14.78 -0.83
CA ASN A 111 -5.37 14.43 0.01
C ASN A 111 -4.45 15.62 0.28
N ARG A 112 -4.93 16.87 0.14
CA ARG A 112 -4.12 18.09 0.30
C ARG A 112 -3.43 18.19 1.66
N SER A 113 -4.09 17.74 2.75
CA SER A 113 -3.53 17.85 4.10
C SER A 113 -2.22 17.05 4.28
N PRO A 114 -2.17 15.72 4.03
CA PRO A 114 -0.91 14.98 4.13
C PRO A 114 0.13 15.42 3.09
N ILE A 115 -0.29 15.86 1.90
CA ILE A 115 0.62 16.39 0.87
C ILE A 115 1.31 17.67 1.36
N LEU A 116 0.54 18.67 1.78
CA LEU A 116 1.08 19.95 2.27
C LEU A 116 1.97 19.75 3.50
N HIS A 117 1.59 18.83 4.40
CA HIS A 117 2.40 18.49 5.55
C HIS A 117 3.80 17.98 5.15
N LEU A 118 3.89 17.04 4.20
CA LEU A 118 5.18 16.55 3.73
C LEU A 118 5.97 17.59 2.93
N LEU A 119 5.30 18.49 2.20
CA LEU A 119 5.96 19.59 1.51
C LEU A 119 6.61 20.58 2.49
N VAL A 120 5.90 20.94 3.56
CA VAL A 120 6.45 21.81 4.63
C VAL A 120 7.65 21.13 5.29
N GLN A 121 7.56 19.84 5.60
CA GLN A 121 8.70 19.10 6.17
C GLN A 121 9.90 19.06 5.22
N ALA A 122 9.68 18.86 3.92
CA ALA A 122 10.74 18.90 2.92
C ALA A 122 11.45 20.26 2.91
N LEU A 123 10.67 21.34 3.00
CA LEU A 123 11.17 22.70 3.05
C LEU A 123 12.02 22.94 4.30
N VAL A 124 11.53 22.51 5.46
CA VAL A 124 12.26 22.59 6.74
C VAL A 124 13.57 21.81 6.66
N LEU A 125 13.57 20.59 6.11
CA LEU A 125 14.77 19.78 5.94
C LEU A 125 15.79 20.43 4.99
N LYS A 126 15.30 21.06 3.91
CA LYS A 126 16.15 21.77 2.95
C LYS A 126 16.83 23.00 3.56
N PHE A 127 16.14 23.72 4.45
CA PHE A 127 16.66 24.93 5.09
C PHE A 127 17.25 24.69 6.48
N ARG A 128 17.27 23.44 6.96
CA ARG A 128 17.90 23.12 8.25
C ARG A 128 19.40 23.30 8.09
N PRO A 129 20.04 24.23 8.83
CA PRO A 129 21.49 24.34 8.80
C PRO A 129 22.08 23.01 9.25
N GLN A 130 22.96 22.44 8.42
CA GLN A 130 23.71 21.26 8.80
C GLN A 130 24.54 21.65 10.03
N PRO A 131 24.48 20.91 11.16
CA PRO A 131 25.46 21.07 12.21
C PRO A 131 26.82 20.93 11.55
N ARG A 132 27.66 21.96 11.63
CA ARG A 132 29.08 21.80 11.29
C ARG A 132 29.58 20.74 12.26
N GLU A 133 29.92 19.54 11.76
CA GLU A 133 30.75 18.66 12.56
C GLU A 133 31.99 19.48 12.94
N PRO A 134 32.34 19.58 14.24
CA PRO A 134 33.62 20.15 14.59
C PRO A 134 34.65 19.30 13.86
N TYR A 135 35.39 19.94 12.97
CA TYR A 135 36.49 19.32 12.26
C TYR A 135 37.46 18.85 13.34
N SER A 136 37.49 17.55 13.65
CA SER A 136 38.48 16.99 14.57
C SER A 136 39.83 17.09 13.89
N LEU A 137 40.60 18.09 14.29
CA LEU A 137 42.04 18.19 14.01
C LEU A 137 42.79 17.24 14.94
N ASP A 138 42.44 15.96 14.95
CA ASP A 138 43.32 14.94 15.51
C ASP A 138 44.06 14.31 14.34
N PRO A 139 45.28 14.78 14.01
CA PRO A 139 46.17 14.02 13.15
C PRO A 139 46.50 12.74 13.93
N GLU A 140 45.90 11.62 13.55
CA GLU A 140 46.40 10.32 13.98
C GLU A 140 47.91 10.29 13.68
N LEU A 141 48.66 10.15 14.77
CA LEU A 141 50.10 9.92 14.78
C LEU A 141 50.42 8.74 13.85
N PRO A 142 51.54 8.78 13.11
CA PRO A 142 51.93 7.67 12.27
C PRO A 142 52.15 6.44 13.14
N VAL A 143 51.49 5.33 12.80
CA VAL A 143 51.80 4.01 13.34
C VAL A 143 53.24 3.67 12.94
N GLU A 144 54.16 3.88 13.88
CA GLU A 144 55.55 3.49 13.74
C GLU A 144 55.61 1.95 13.72
N ARG A 145 55.77 1.37 12.52
CA ARG A 145 56.12 -0.04 12.37
C ARG A 145 57.58 -0.21 12.80
N THR A 146 57.80 -0.68 14.01
CA THR A 146 59.07 -1.28 14.41
C THR A 146 59.07 -2.75 13.98
N ALA A 147 60.20 -3.15 13.38
CA ALA A 147 60.48 -4.44 12.77
C ALA A 147 60.76 -5.54 13.81
#